data_AF-A0A950U2K0-F1
#
_entry.id   AF-A0A950U2K0-F1
#
_cell.length_a   1.000
_cell.length_b   1.000
_cell.length_c   1.000
_cell.angle_alpha   90.00
_cell.angle_beta   90.00
_cell.angle_gamma   90.00
#
_symmetry.space_group_name_H-M   'P 1'
#
loop_
_entity.id
_entity.type
_entity.pdbx_description
1 polymer ?
#
loop_
_entity_poly.entity_id
_entity_poly.type
_entity_poly.pdbx_seq_one_letter_code
_entity_poly.pdbx_strand_id
1 'polypeptide(L)'
;MPKAVGIDLGTTNSVVSVLEAGEPVVIPNAEGSRTTPSVVAFSKTGEVLVGEVAKRQAITNPDRTVRSVKRHMGTNWTIDIDGKAYRAQELSARILQKLKRDAEAYLGDSVGQAVITVPAYFDDAQRQATKEAGEIAGLEVLRIINEPTAASLAYGLDKEHDQTILVFDLGGGTFDVSVLEIGEGVFEVKSTAGNTHLGGDDWDQRVIDWMVTEFKNAHGVDLSADRMATQRLKEAAEKAKIELSSLAETTINLPFITATSDGPLHLELTLSR
;
A
#
# COMPACT_ATOMS: atom_id res chain seq x y z
N MET A 1 -26.07 -7.89 15.28
CA MET A 1 -24.72 -7.87 15.88
C MET A 1 -23.81 -7.16 14.89
N PRO A 2 -22.89 -6.29 15.34
CA PRO A 2 -21.91 -5.66 14.46
C PRO A 2 -21.17 -6.75 13.68
N LYS A 3 -21.11 -6.65 12.35
CA LYS A 3 -20.33 -7.59 11.54
C LYS A 3 -18.85 -7.20 11.65
N ALA A 4 -18.01 -8.17 12.02
CA ALA A 4 -16.56 -8.00 11.92
C ALA A 4 -16.14 -8.02 10.45
N VAL A 5 -15.20 -7.16 10.09
CA VAL A 5 -14.59 -7.13 8.75
C VAL A 5 -13.15 -7.64 8.79
N GLY A 6 -12.70 -8.23 7.69
CA GLY A 6 -11.28 -8.52 7.44
C GLY A 6 -10.65 -7.34 6.71
N ILE A 7 -9.52 -6.83 7.20
CA ILE A 7 -8.81 -5.72 6.56
C ILE A 7 -7.39 -6.17 6.25
N ASP A 8 -7.05 -6.16 4.97
CA ASP A 8 -5.67 -6.17 4.53
C ASP A 8 -5.14 -4.74 4.47
N LEU A 9 -4.30 -4.35 5.43
CA LEU A 9 -3.69 -3.02 5.48
C LEU A 9 -2.32 -3.07 4.81
N GLY A 10 -2.26 -3.01 3.48
CA GLY A 10 -1.00 -3.12 2.74
C GLY A 10 -0.22 -1.81 2.61
N THR A 11 1.06 -1.91 2.21
CA THR A 11 1.95 -0.74 2.04
C THR A 11 1.46 0.19 0.93
N THR A 12 1.05 -0.38 -0.20
CA THR A 12 0.65 0.38 -1.39
C THR A 12 -0.86 0.46 -1.53
N ASN A 13 -1.56 -0.65 -1.26
CA ASN A 13 -3.00 -0.77 -1.36
C ASN A 13 -3.53 -1.49 -0.12
N SER A 14 -4.78 -1.21 0.23
CA SER A 14 -5.52 -1.90 1.27
C SER A 14 -6.83 -2.45 0.73
N VAL A 15 -7.31 -3.53 1.36
CA VAL A 15 -8.54 -4.23 0.99
C VAL A 15 -9.39 -4.44 2.23
N VAL A 16 -10.70 -4.39 2.09
CA VAL A 16 -11.65 -4.77 3.13
C VAL A 16 -12.59 -5.85 2.61
N SER A 17 -12.85 -6.85 3.43
CA SER A 17 -13.71 -7.99 3.13
C SER A 17 -14.63 -8.30 4.31
N VAL A 18 -15.69 -9.05 4.01
CA VAL A 18 -16.69 -9.51 4.99
C VAL A 18 -17.10 -10.95 4.65
N LEU A 19 -17.63 -11.68 5.62
CA LEU A 19 -18.27 -12.97 5.37
C LEU A 19 -19.76 -12.78 5.06
N GLU A 20 -20.20 -13.22 3.89
CA GLU A 20 -21.60 -13.26 3.48
C GLU A 20 -22.01 -14.70 3.18
N ALA A 21 -23.00 -15.21 3.90
CA ALA A 21 -23.48 -16.59 3.77
C ALA A 21 -22.38 -17.67 3.88
N GLY A 22 -21.31 -17.40 4.63
CA GLY A 22 -20.17 -18.30 4.79
C GLY A 22 -19.02 -18.05 3.83
N GLU A 23 -19.24 -17.24 2.79
CA GLU A 23 -18.23 -16.94 1.76
C GLU A 23 -17.54 -15.59 2.01
N PRO A 24 -16.21 -15.51 1.83
CA PRO A 24 -15.49 -14.24 1.91
C PRO A 24 -15.77 -13.38 0.67
N VAL A 25 -16.31 -12.18 0.89
CA VAL A 25 -16.62 -11.19 -0.16
C VAL A 25 -15.75 -9.95 0.04
N VAL A 26 -15.03 -9.55 -1.01
CA VAL A 26 -14.28 -8.28 -1.04
C VAL A 26 -15.24 -7.14 -1.36
N ILE A 27 -15.23 -6.12 -0.50
CA ILE A 27 -16.11 -4.96 -0.62
C ILE A 27 -15.48 -3.95 -1.59
N PRO A 28 -16.20 -3.49 -2.63
CA PRO A 28 -15.74 -2.38 -3.45
C PRO A 28 -15.77 -1.07 -2.65
N ASN A 29 -14.76 -0.22 -2.84
CA ASN A 29 -14.75 1.13 -2.28
C ASN A 29 -15.74 2.06 -3.00
N ALA A 30 -15.92 3.28 -2.47
CA ALA A 30 -16.79 4.29 -3.08
C ALA A 30 -16.44 4.63 -4.55
N GLU A 31 -15.20 4.37 -4.97
CA GLU A 31 -14.72 4.56 -6.34
C GLU A 31 -14.97 3.35 -7.25
N GLY A 32 -15.56 2.25 -6.73
CA GLY A 32 -15.87 1.02 -7.45
C GLY A 32 -14.70 0.03 -7.58
N SER A 33 -13.54 0.32 -6.98
CA SER A 33 -12.37 -0.56 -6.96
C SER A 33 -12.42 -1.51 -5.76
N ARG A 34 -11.90 -2.72 -5.93
CA ARG A 34 -11.73 -3.69 -4.82
C ARG A 34 -10.48 -3.44 -3.96
N THR A 35 -9.66 -2.48 -4.35
CA THR A 35 -8.47 -2.06 -3.62
C THR A 35 -8.49 -0.54 -3.44
N THR A 36 -8.03 -0.06 -2.30
CA THR A 36 -7.90 1.36 -1.99
C THR A 36 -6.42 1.69 -1.81
N PRO A 37 -5.85 2.67 -2.54
CA PRO A 37 -4.48 3.09 -2.30
C PRO A 37 -4.24 3.49 -0.84
N SER A 38 -3.16 2.99 -0.25
CA SER A 38 -2.70 3.33 1.10
C SER A 38 -2.01 4.69 1.09
N VAL A 39 -2.75 5.72 0.69
CA VAL A 39 -2.29 7.09 0.49
C VAL A 39 -3.19 8.05 1.26
N VAL A 40 -2.59 8.95 2.02
CA VAL A 40 -3.27 9.99 2.80
C VAL A 40 -2.75 11.33 2.35
N ALA A 41 -3.64 12.28 2.08
CA ALA A 41 -3.26 13.63 1.71
C ALA A 41 -4.05 14.66 2.52
N PHE A 42 -3.41 15.77 2.85
CA PHE A 42 -4.03 16.90 3.53
C PHE A 42 -4.20 18.03 2.52
N SER A 43 -5.46 18.38 2.26
CA SER A 43 -5.79 19.47 1.34
C SER A 43 -5.39 20.82 1.94
N LYS A 44 -5.33 21.86 1.09
CA LYS A 44 -5.05 23.23 1.56
C LYS A 44 -6.09 23.75 2.57
N THR A 45 -7.31 23.21 2.55
CA THR A 45 -8.39 23.57 3.49
C THR A 45 -8.37 22.75 4.78
N GLY A 46 -7.42 21.81 4.93
CA GLY A 46 -7.29 20.93 6.08
C GLY A 46 -8.12 19.65 5.99
N GLU A 47 -8.79 19.41 4.87
CA GLU A 47 -9.53 18.18 4.61
C GLU A 47 -8.55 17.01 4.43
N VAL A 48 -8.87 15.87 5.05
CA VAL A 48 -8.10 14.62 4.91
C VAL A 48 -8.69 13.80 3.77
N LEU A 49 -7.90 13.61 2.73
CA LEU A 49 -8.22 12.80 1.56
C LEU A 49 -7.46 11.46 1.69
N VAL A 50 -8.11 10.36 1.26
CA VAL A 50 -7.56 9.00 1.39
C VAL A 50 -7.88 8.21 0.11
N GLY A 51 -6.96 7.33 -0.31
CA GLY A 51 -7.18 6.47 -1.48
C GLY A 51 -6.90 7.16 -2.81
N GLU A 52 -7.72 6.87 -3.82
CA GLU A 52 -7.55 7.41 -5.17
C GLU A 52 -7.55 8.94 -5.21
N VAL A 53 -8.41 9.58 -4.43
CA VAL A 53 -8.47 11.05 -4.36
C VAL A 53 -7.18 11.63 -3.81
N ALA A 54 -6.56 10.98 -2.81
CA ALA A 54 -5.24 11.38 -2.29
C ALA A 54 -4.13 11.12 -3.31
N LYS A 55 -4.15 9.96 -3.98
CA LYS A 55 -3.16 9.59 -5.01
C LYS A 55 -3.17 10.59 -6.18
N ARG A 56 -4.34 10.99 -6.67
CA ARG A 56 -4.49 11.91 -7.82
C ARG A 56 -3.88 13.29 -7.61
N GLN A 57 -3.89 13.82 -6.39
CA GLN A 57 -3.31 15.13 -6.10
C GLN A 57 -1.83 15.06 -5.69
N ALA A 58 -1.23 13.87 -5.60
CA ALA A 58 0.14 13.71 -5.11
C ALA A 58 1.13 14.58 -5.91
N ILE A 59 0.94 14.69 -7.24
CA ILE A 59 1.77 15.53 -8.12
C ILE A 59 1.75 17.01 -7.72
N THR A 60 0.57 17.56 -7.41
CA THR A 60 0.39 19.00 -7.12
C THR A 60 0.45 19.34 -5.64
N ASN A 61 0.47 18.32 -4.77
CA ASN A 61 0.52 18.43 -3.32
C ASN A 61 1.51 17.41 -2.69
N PRO A 62 2.77 17.34 -3.15
CA PRO A 62 3.70 16.27 -2.75
C PRO A 62 4.07 16.34 -1.26
N ASP A 63 4.22 17.55 -0.71
CA ASP A 63 4.66 17.75 0.68
C ASP A 63 3.59 17.40 1.71
N ARG A 64 2.33 17.30 1.27
CA ARG A 64 1.18 16.99 2.14
C ARG A 64 0.49 15.70 1.75
N THR A 65 1.14 14.88 0.92
CA THR A 65 0.66 13.57 0.48
C THR A 65 1.64 12.50 0.94
N VAL A 66 1.16 11.56 1.74
CA VAL A 66 1.96 10.51 2.35
C VAL A 66 1.59 9.15 1.77
N ARG A 67 2.59 8.40 1.34
CA ARG A 67 2.49 7.02 0.79
C ARG A 67 3.37 6.09 1.63
N SER A 68 3.17 4.78 1.46
CA SER A 68 4.03 3.72 2.04
C SER A 68 4.25 3.84 3.55
N VAL A 69 3.27 4.41 4.27
CA VAL A 69 3.31 4.65 5.73
C VAL A 69 3.58 3.36 6.50
N LYS A 70 3.15 2.21 5.97
CA LYS A 70 3.36 0.90 6.59
C LYS A 70 4.84 0.59 6.89
N ARG A 71 5.78 1.11 6.08
CA ARG A 71 7.23 0.96 6.31
C ARG A 71 7.72 1.67 7.59
N HIS A 72 6.92 2.58 8.15
CA HIS A 72 7.24 3.37 9.34
C HIS A 72 6.49 2.93 10.60
N MET A 73 5.62 1.91 10.50
CA MET A 73 4.88 1.38 11.65
C MET A 73 5.85 0.85 12.71
N GLY A 74 5.53 1.06 13.99
CA GLY A 74 6.37 0.64 15.12
C GLY A 74 7.64 1.49 15.34
N THR A 75 7.84 2.56 14.57
CA THR A 75 9.01 3.45 14.70
C THR A 75 8.64 4.81 15.30
N ASN A 76 9.64 5.64 15.60
CA ASN A 76 9.47 7.03 16.03
C ASN A 76 9.29 8.03 14.86
N TRP A 77 9.06 7.53 13.65
CA TRP A 77 8.90 8.38 12.47
C TRP A 77 7.63 9.24 12.59
N THR A 78 7.76 10.51 12.22
CA THR A 78 6.67 11.48 12.16
C THR A 78 6.81 12.38 10.95
N ILE A 79 5.67 12.89 10.47
CA ILE A 79 5.63 13.98 9.49
C ILE A 79 4.89 15.18 10.10
N ASP A 80 5.43 16.39 9.87
CA ASP A 80 4.74 17.63 10.24
C ASP A 80 3.82 18.08 9.10
N ILE A 81 2.54 18.26 9.40
CA ILE A 81 1.57 18.89 8.51
C ILE A 81 0.99 20.10 9.24
N ASP A 82 1.29 21.29 8.72
CA ASP A 82 0.82 22.58 9.24
C ASP A 82 1.12 22.78 10.75
N GLY A 83 2.30 22.35 11.23
CA GLY A 83 2.72 22.49 12.62
C GLY A 83 2.21 21.39 13.56
N LYS A 84 1.56 20.35 13.01
CA LYS A 84 1.15 19.16 13.76
C LYS A 84 1.96 17.94 13.29
N ALA A 85 2.66 17.32 14.24
CA ALA A 85 3.30 16.03 14.02
C ALA A 85 2.26 14.89 13.97
N TYR A 86 2.32 14.08 12.91
CA TYR A 86 1.53 12.88 12.73
C TYR A 86 2.43 11.64 12.75
N ARG A 87 2.05 10.64 13.55
CA ARG A 87 2.70 9.33 13.61
C ARG A 87 2.18 8.38 12.53
N ALA A 88 2.95 7.34 12.22
CA ALA A 88 2.57 6.32 11.24
C ALA A 88 1.19 5.70 11.54
N GLN A 89 0.92 5.31 12.78
CA GLN A 89 -0.37 4.74 13.19
C GLN A 89 -1.56 5.70 13.03
N GLU A 90 -1.34 7.01 13.16
CA GLU A 90 -2.41 8.00 12.95
C GLU A 90 -2.78 8.17 11.48
N LEU A 91 -1.78 8.07 10.58
CA LEU A 91 -2.00 8.09 9.14
C LEU A 91 -2.63 6.78 8.67
N SER A 92 -2.14 5.63 9.15
CA SER A 92 -2.75 4.32 8.91
C SER A 92 -4.20 4.26 9.40
N ALA A 93 -4.52 4.92 10.52
CA ALA A 93 -5.90 5.04 10.99
C ALA A 93 -6.80 5.79 10.01
N ARG A 94 -6.30 6.76 9.23
CA ARG A 94 -7.09 7.42 8.17
C ARG A 94 -7.46 6.46 7.05
N ILE A 95 -6.55 5.56 6.69
CA ILE A 95 -6.78 4.49 5.72
C ILE A 95 -7.86 3.54 6.25
N LEU A 96 -7.70 3.06 7.48
CA LEU A 96 -8.69 2.20 8.15
C LEU A 96 -10.06 2.87 8.29
N GLN A 97 -10.12 4.17 8.58
CA GLN A 97 -11.36 4.93 8.62
C GLN A 97 -12.07 4.99 7.27
N LYS A 98 -11.33 5.13 6.16
CA LYS A 98 -11.93 5.05 4.82
C LYS A 98 -12.49 3.65 4.55
N LEU A 99 -11.70 2.59 4.80
CA LEU A 99 -12.13 1.20 4.59
C LEU A 99 -13.38 0.86 5.43
N LYS A 100 -13.42 1.31 6.69
CA LYS A 100 -14.58 1.20 7.56
C LYS A 100 -15.81 1.87 6.92
N ARG A 101 -15.69 3.14 6.50
CA ARG A 101 -16.81 3.87 5.87
C ARG A 101 -17.31 3.19 4.59
N ASP A 102 -16.39 2.69 3.77
CA ASP A 102 -16.73 1.98 2.53
C ASP A 102 -17.48 0.66 2.86
N ALA A 103 -17.05 -0.06 3.89
CA ALA A 103 -17.74 -1.25 4.39
C ALA A 103 -19.12 -0.95 4.99
N GLU A 104 -19.25 0.12 5.78
CA GLU A 104 -20.52 0.57 6.35
C GLU A 104 -21.52 0.96 5.26
N ALA A 105 -21.06 1.67 4.22
CA ALA A 105 -21.89 2.04 3.08
C ALA A 105 -22.38 0.82 2.28
N TYR A 106 -21.51 -0.18 2.08
CA TYR A 106 -21.87 -1.42 1.40
C TYR A 106 -22.87 -2.26 2.21
N LEU A 107 -22.64 -2.39 3.52
CA LEU A 107 -23.46 -3.23 4.41
C LEU A 107 -24.79 -2.57 4.83
N GLY A 108 -24.87 -1.23 4.77
CA GLY A 108 -26.01 -0.47 5.30
C GLY A 108 -26.12 -0.52 6.83
N ASP A 109 -25.04 -0.85 7.54
CA ASP A 109 -24.96 -0.97 9.00
C ASP A 109 -23.57 -0.54 9.49
N SER A 110 -23.46 -0.25 10.79
CA SER A 110 -22.22 0.13 11.46
C SER A 110 -21.21 -1.03 11.53
N VAL A 111 -19.93 -0.70 11.37
CA VAL A 111 -18.81 -1.66 11.47
C VAL A 111 -17.95 -1.26 12.66
N GLY A 112 -18.07 -2.02 13.75
CA GLY A 112 -17.37 -1.75 15.01
C GLY A 112 -16.12 -2.61 15.24
N GLN A 113 -15.95 -3.70 14.51
CA GLN A 113 -14.96 -4.74 14.81
C GLN A 113 -14.18 -5.13 13.56
N ALA A 114 -12.88 -5.42 13.71
CA ALA A 114 -12.04 -5.85 12.61
C ALA A 114 -10.99 -6.88 13.00
N VAL A 115 -10.61 -7.71 12.02
CA VAL A 115 -9.36 -8.46 11.99
C VAL A 115 -8.43 -7.77 10.99
N ILE A 116 -7.21 -7.42 11.40
CA ILE A 116 -6.27 -6.65 10.56
C ILE A 116 -5.03 -7.49 10.27
N THR A 117 -4.59 -7.52 9.02
CA THR A 117 -3.38 -8.24 8.61
C THR A 117 -2.10 -7.44 8.91
N VAL A 118 -1.00 -8.16 9.13
CA VAL A 118 0.37 -7.62 9.18
C VAL A 118 1.35 -8.60 8.52
N PRO A 119 2.53 -8.15 8.07
CA PRO A 119 3.60 -9.04 7.63
C PRO A 119 3.96 -10.05 8.71
N ALA A 120 4.37 -11.26 8.33
CA ALA A 120 4.74 -12.29 9.31
C ALA A 120 5.93 -11.83 10.17
N TYR A 121 6.82 -11.05 9.58
CA TYR A 121 8.02 -10.50 10.20
C TYR A 121 7.82 -9.29 11.11
N PHE A 122 6.59 -8.79 11.25
CA PHE A 122 6.34 -7.68 12.15
C PHE A 122 6.66 -8.05 13.60
N ASP A 123 7.48 -7.23 14.25
CA ASP A 123 7.79 -7.34 15.66
C ASP A 123 6.61 -6.86 16.55
N ASP A 124 6.77 -6.97 17.86
CA ASP A 124 5.74 -6.59 18.82
C ASP A 124 5.36 -5.10 18.74
N ALA A 125 6.33 -4.21 18.47
CA ALA A 125 6.08 -2.77 18.37
C ALA A 125 5.28 -2.43 17.10
N GLN A 126 5.61 -3.06 15.98
CA GLN A 126 4.90 -2.90 14.71
C GLN A 126 3.47 -3.46 14.80
N ARG A 127 3.28 -4.63 15.43
CA ARG A 127 1.96 -5.22 15.69
C ARG A 127 1.10 -4.32 16.58
N GLN A 128 1.68 -3.80 17.66
CA GLN A 128 1.00 -2.90 18.58
C GLN A 128 0.61 -1.59 17.89
N ALA A 129 1.50 -1.00 17.08
CA ALA A 129 1.19 0.20 16.30
C ALA A 129 0.03 -0.02 15.32
N THR A 130 -0.05 -1.18 14.66
CA THR A 130 -1.18 -1.52 13.77
C THR A 130 -2.48 -1.67 14.55
N LYS A 131 -2.43 -2.30 15.73
CA LYS A 131 -3.58 -2.39 16.64
C LYS A 131 -4.07 -1.00 17.07
N GLU A 132 -3.16 -0.13 17.50
CA GLU A 132 -3.46 1.26 17.84
C GLU A 132 -4.09 2.03 16.67
N ALA A 133 -3.61 1.81 15.43
CA ALA A 133 -4.21 2.42 14.25
C ALA A 133 -5.69 2.00 14.08
N GLY A 134 -6.01 0.73 14.34
CA GLY A 134 -7.39 0.23 14.35
C GLY A 134 -8.24 0.90 15.44
N GLU A 135 -7.72 1.03 16.65
CA GLU A 135 -8.40 1.69 17.77
C GLU A 135 -8.66 3.17 17.48
N ILE A 136 -7.68 3.91 16.94
CA ILE A 136 -7.83 5.31 16.49
C ILE A 136 -8.88 5.42 15.37
N ALA A 137 -9.00 4.39 14.52
CA ALA A 137 -10.02 4.32 13.48
C ALA A 137 -11.43 4.01 14.00
N GLY A 138 -11.58 3.74 15.30
CA GLY A 138 -12.84 3.36 15.91
C GLY A 138 -13.26 1.92 15.58
N LEU A 139 -12.27 1.03 15.48
CA LEU A 139 -12.44 -0.41 15.33
C LEU A 139 -11.92 -1.12 16.58
N GLU A 140 -12.72 -2.00 17.16
CA GLU A 140 -12.22 -3.02 18.08
C GLU A 140 -11.43 -4.06 17.27
N VAL A 141 -10.12 -4.13 17.50
CA VAL A 141 -9.24 -5.06 16.82
C VAL A 141 -9.31 -6.43 17.50
N LEU A 142 -10.14 -7.32 16.95
CA LEU A 142 -10.37 -8.65 17.48
C LEU A 142 -9.14 -9.55 17.37
N ARG A 143 -8.38 -9.37 16.28
CA ARG A 143 -7.16 -10.14 16.01
C ARG A 143 -6.26 -9.38 15.04
N ILE A 144 -4.95 -9.46 15.31
CA ILE A 144 -3.92 -9.21 14.31
C ILE A 144 -3.50 -10.56 13.75
N ILE A 145 -3.58 -10.74 12.44
CA ILE A 145 -3.23 -11.98 11.75
C ILE A 145 -2.07 -11.75 10.78
N ASN A 146 -1.20 -12.75 10.61
CA ASN A 146 -0.13 -12.65 9.62
C ASN A 146 -0.72 -12.77 8.21
N GLU A 147 -0.26 -11.95 7.28
CA GLU A 147 -0.60 -11.97 5.85
C GLU A 147 -0.51 -13.38 5.24
N PRO A 148 0.60 -14.13 5.38
CA PRO A 148 0.68 -15.46 4.80
C PRO A 148 -0.31 -16.45 5.43
N THR A 149 -0.67 -16.28 6.70
CA THR A 149 -1.70 -17.10 7.35
C THR A 149 -3.10 -16.73 6.85
N ALA A 150 -3.37 -15.44 6.62
CA ALA A 150 -4.62 -15.00 6.01
C ALA A 150 -4.75 -15.52 4.56
N ALA A 151 -3.66 -15.47 3.79
CA ALA A 151 -3.61 -16.03 2.43
C ALA A 151 -3.82 -17.55 2.44
N SER A 152 -3.20 -18.28 3.38
CA SER A 152 -3.42 -19.72 3.51
C SER A 152 -4.85 -20.08 3.90
N LEU A 153 -5.48 -19.27 4.77
CA LEU A 153 -6.89 -19.45 5.12
C LEU A 153 -7.77 -19.28 3.88
N ALA A 154 -7.55 -18.23 3.09
CA ALA A 154 -8.30 -18.02 1.84
C ALA A 154 -8.09 -19.15 0.82
N TYR A 155 -6.88 -19.72 0.74
CA TYR A 155 -6.58 -20.85 -0.14
C TYR A 155 -7.16 -22.19 0.37
N GLY A 156 -7.13 -22.39 1.69
CA GLY A 156 -7.41 -23.65 2.36
C GLY A 156 -8.87 -23.89 2.76
N LEU A 157 -9.76 -22.88 2.64
CA LEU A 157 -11.18 -22.99 3.01
C LEU A 157 -11.88 -24.23 2.44
N ASP A 158 -11.54 -24.62 1.20
CA ASP A 158 -12.17 -25.73 0.48
C ASP A 158 -11.27 -26.98 0.35
N LYS A 159 -10.17 -27.08 1.12
CA LYS A 159 -9.20 -28.17 0.97
C LYS A 159 -9.38 -29.24 2.05
N GLU A 160 -9.59 -30.48 1.62
CA GLU A 160 -9.88 -31.62 2.51
C GLU A 160 -8.64 -32.47 2.87
N HIS A 161 -7.48 -32.18 2.29
CA HIS A 161 -6.28 -33.02 2.47
C HIS A 161 -5.13 -32.25 3.12
N ASP A 162 -4.38 -32.99 3.95
CA ASP A 162 -3.15 -32.51 4.53
C ASP A 162 -2.14 -32.17 3.45
N GLN A 163 -1.58 -30.97 3.51
CA GLN A 163 -0.61 -30.49 2.53
C GLN A 163 0.33 -29.45 3.14
N THR A 164 1.56 -29.45 2.62
CA THR A 164 2.53 -28.38 2.89
C THR A 164 2.47 -27.37 1.75
N ILE A 165 2.30 -26.09 2.09
CA ILE A 165 2.29 -24.99 1.13
C ILE A 165 3.42 -24.00 1.41
N LEU A 166 3.85 -23.31 0.35
CA LEU A 166 4.73 -22.15 0.43
C LEU A 166 3.94 -20.92 0.00
N VAL A 167 3.80 -19.95 0.90
CA VAL A 167 3.28 -18.63 0.56
C VAL A 167 4.46 -17.73 0.25
N PHE A 168 4.52 -17.21 -0.98
CA PHE A 168 5.46 -16.19 -1.41
C PHE A 168 4.69 -14.89 -1.61
N ASP A 169 4.93 -13.91 -0.75
CA ASP A 169 4.26 -12.61 -0.76
C ASP A 169 5.30 -11.51 -1.00
N LEU A 170 5.20 -10.85 -2.17
CA LEU A 170 6.04 -9.71 -2.53
C LEU A 170 5.14 -8.51 -2.80
N GLY A 171 4.90 -7.73 -1.75
CA GLY A 171 4.09 -6.54 -1.80
C GLY A 171 4.86 -5.31 -2.30
N GLY A 172 4.28 -4.12 -2.10
CA GLY A 172 4.95 -2.86 -2.44
C GLY A 172 6.05 -2.44 -1.46
N GLY A 173 5.98 -2.91 -0.22
CA GLY A 173 6.90 -2.51 0.85
C GLY A 173 7.73 -3.61 1.47
N THR A 174 7.19 -4.82 1.44
CA THR A 174 7.64 -5.95 2.25
C THR A 174 7.63 -7.20 1.40
N PHE A 175 8.51 -8.12 1.78
CA PHE A 175 8.65 -9.43 1.19
C PHE A 175 8.60 -10.46 2.31
N ASP A 176 7.70 -11.43 2.19
CA ASP A 176 7.49 -12.49 3.16
C ASP A 176 7.39 -13.83 2.43
N VAL A 177 8.03 -14.86 2.99
CA VAL A 177 7.94 -16.24 2.54
C VAL A 177 7.63 -17.10 3.75
N SER A 178 6.58 -17.91 3.68
CA SER A 178 6.21 -18.78 4.79
C SER A 178 5.90 -20.19 4.30
N VAL A 179 6.43 -21.18 5.00
CA VAL A 179 6.04 -22.59 4.81
C VAL A 179 4.99 -22.92 5.85
N LEU A 180 3.83 -23.39 5.41
CA LEU A 180 2.73 -23.77 6.27
C LEU A 180 2.33 -25.22 6.01
N GLU A 181 1.98 -25.93 7.06
CA GLU A 181 1.21 -27.17 6.97
C GLU A 181 -0.26 -26.86 7.22
N ILE A 182 -1.10 -27.39 6.34
CA ILE A 182 -2.55 -27.36 6.45
C ILE A 182 -2.98 -28.80 6.67
N GLY A 183 -3.71 -29.07 7.74
CA GLY A 183 -4.27 -30.40 8.02
C GLY A 183 -5.32 -30.36 9.10
N GLU A 184 -6.37 -31.18 8.96
CA GLU A 184 -7.50 -31.27 9.92
C GLU A 184 -8.12 -29.90 10.32
N GLY A 185 -8.13 -28.92 9.40
CA GLY A 185 -8.62 -27.56 9.66
C GLY A 185 -7.68 -26.68 10.51
N VAL A 186 -6.48 -27.16 10.81
CA VAL A 186 -5.41 -26.44 11.51
C VAL A 186 -4.39 -25.92 10.49
N PHE A 187 -3.95 -24.68 10.71
CA PHE A 187 -2.92 -24.03 9.93
C PHE A 187 -1.70 -23.79 10.82
N GLU A 188 -0.60 -24.46 10.53
CA GLU A 188 0.63 -24.34 11.31
C GLU A 188 1.74 -23.72 10.46
N VAL A 189 2.28 -22.57 10.91
CA VAL A 189 3.44 -21.96 10.30
C VAL A 189 4.69 -22.72 10.76
N LYS A 190 5.37 -23.41 9.83
CA LYS A 190 6.59 -24.18 10.13
C LYS A 190 7.83 -23.33 10.08
N SER A 191 7.89 -22.41 9.13
CA SER A 191 8.96 -21.43 9.04
C SER A 191 8.46 -20.19 8.32
N THR A 192 9.09 -19.07 8.64
CA THR A 192 8.92 -17.80 7.94
C THR A 192 10.31 -17.24 7.65
N ALA A 193 10.47 -16.58 6.50
CA ALA A 193 11.65 -15.86 5.97
C ALA A 193 11.17 -14.56 5.31
N GLY A 194 11.95 -13.47 5.30
CA GLY A 194 11.45 -12.22 4.71
C GLY A 194 12.37 -11.00 4.86
N ASN A 195 11.91 -9.87 4.32
CA ASN A 195 12.54 -8.56 4.43
C ASN A 195 11.47 -7.46 4.47
N THR A 196 11.41 -6.73 5.59
CA THR A 196 10.44 -5.64 5.84
C THR A 196 10.70 -4.36 5.04
N HIS A 197 11.78 -4.31 4.27
CA HIS A 197 12.21 -3.16 3.48
C HIS A 197 12.52 -3.53 2.02
N LEU A 198 11.90 -4.60 1.51
CA LEU A 198 12.00 -5.03 0.12
C LEU A 198 10.59 -5.19 -0.45
N GLY A 199 10.23 -4.41 -1.47
CA GLY A 199 8.97 -4.57 -2.20
C GLY A 199 8.90 -3.64 -3.39
N GLY A 200 7.81 -3.67 -4.15
CA GLY A 200 7.65 -2.95 -5.41
C GLY A 200 8.07 -1.47 -5.46
N ASP A 201 8.06 -0.75 -4.32
CA ASP A 201 8.61 0.62 -4.22
C ASP A 201 10.12 0.67 -4.56
N ASP A 202 10.87 -0.37 -4.22
CA ASP A 202 12.32 -0.48 -4.51
C ASP A 202 12.57 -0.69 -6.00
N TRP A 203 11.69 -1.41 -6.69
CA TRP A 203 11.73 -1.58 -8.15
C TRP A 203 11.38 -0.26 -8.84
N ASP A 204 10.37 0.45 -8.34
CA ASP A 204 10.02 1.79 -8.83
C ASP A 204 11.21 2.73 -8.68
N GLN A 205 11.90 2.70 -7.53
CA GLN A 205 13.08 3.53 -7.30
C GLN A 205 14.20 3.25 -8.31
N ARG A 206 14.45 1.99 -8.68
CA ARG A 206 15.46 1.66 -9.71
C ARG A 206 15.11 2.22 -11.08
N VAL A 207 13.84 2.23 -11.45
CA VAL A 207 13.38 2.85 -12.71
C VAL A 207 13.50 4.38 -12.63
N ILE A 208 13.18 4.99 -11.49
CA ILE A 208 13.38 6.44 -11.25
C ILE A 208 14.86 6.81 -11.38
N ASP A 209 15.75 6.10 -10.71
CA ASP A 209 17.20 6.38 -10.72
C ASP A 209 17.76 6.29 -12.14
N TRP A 210 17.31 5.29 -12.92
CA TRP A 210 17.63 5.17 -14.34
C TRP A 210 17.13 6.38 -15.14
N MET A 211 15.85 6.75 -15.02
CA MET A 211 15.29 7.92 -15.71
C MET A 211 16.03 9.22 -15.38
N VAL A 212 16.36 9.43 -14.10
CA VAL A 212 17.13 10.61 -13.65
C VAL A 212 18.52 10.62 -14.29
N THR A 213 19.19 9.46 -14.33
CA THR A 213 20.51 9.31 -14.93
C THR A 213 20.49 9.60 -16.42
N GLU A 214 19.55 9.00 -17.17
CA GLU A 214 19.41 9.23 -18.62
C GLU A 214 19.09 10.69 -18.92
N PHE A 215 18.17 11.30 -18.18
CA PHE A 215 17.82 12.71 -18.37
C PHE A 215 19.00 13.64 -18.08
N LYS A 216 19.77 13.36 -17.02
CA LYS A 216 20.98 14.11 -16.67
C LYS A 216 22.07 13.97 -17.73
N ASN A 217 22.25 12.78 -18.29
CA ASN A 217 23.19 12.54 -19.39
C ASN A 217 22.80 13.31 -20.66
N ALA A 218 21.50 13.36 -20.98
CA ALA A 218 20.99 14.01 -22.18
C ALA A 218 20.94 15.55 -22.06
N HIS A 219 20.58 16.09 -20.89
CA HIS A 219 20.28 17.52 -20.72
C HIS A 219 21.17 18.24 -19.70
N GLY A 220 22.01 17.52 -18.95
CA GLY A 220 22.83 18.10 -17.88
C GLY A 220 22.06 18.53 -16.63
N VAL A 221 20.76 18.21 -16.55
CA VAL A 221 19.87 18.63 -15.46
C VAL A 221 19.52 17.44 -14.56
N ASP A 222 19.62 17.65 -13.25
CA ASP A 222 19.29 16.62 -12.25
C ASP A 222 17.84 16.79 -11.75
N LEU A 223 16.95 15.88 -12.14
CA LEU A 223 15.53 15.94 -11.75
C LEU A 223 15.29 15.54 -10.29
N SER A 224 16.24 14.89 -9.62
CA SER A 224 16.06 14.38 -8.25
C SER A 224 15.90 15.49 -7.20
N ALA A 225 16.35 16.70 -7.52
CA ALA A 225 16.22 17.87 -6.64
C ALA A 225 14.83 18.54 -6.73
N ASP A 226 14.07 18.29 -7.80
CA ASP A 226 12.74 18.85 -8.01
C ASP A 226 11.66 17.88 -7.50
N ARG A 227 10.94 18.28 -6.45
CA ARG A 227 9.91 17.45 -5.82
C ARG A 227 8.73 17.16 -6.76
N MET A 228 8.33 18.13 -7.58
CA MET A 228 7.24 17.92 -8.54
C MET A 228 7.67 16.98 -9.66
N ALA A 229 8.89 17.16 -10.19
CA ALA A 229 9.44 16.26 -11.19
C ALA A 229 9.59 14.84 -10.63
N THR A 230 10.13 14.69 -9.41
CA THR A 230 10.32 13.40 -8.74
C THR A 230 8.99 12.66 -8.54
N GLN A 231 7.92 13.37 -8.16
CA GLN A 231 6.61 12.75 -8.01
C GLN A 231 6.04 12.26 -9.35
N ARG A 232 6.23 13.03 -10.44
CA ARG A 232 5.83 12.61 -11.79
C ARG A 232 6.64 11.42 -12.29
N LEU A 233 7.94 11.40 -12.03
CA LEU A 233 8.83 10.26 -12.32
C LEU A 233 8.35 9.01 -11.57
N LYS A 234 7.97 9.14 -10.30
CA LYS A 234 7.49 8.01 -9.49
C LYS A 234 6.22 7.37 -10.06
N GLU A 235 5.25 8.18 -10.47
CA GLU A 235 4.02 7.66 -11.09
C GLU A 235 4.28 7.02 -12.46
N ALA A 236 5.16 7.61 -13.26
CA ALA A 236 5.55 7.06 -14.55
C ALA A 236 6.34 5.74 -14.40
N ALA A 237 7.23 5.66 -13.41
CA ALA A 237 7.99 4.46 -13.08
C ALA A 237 7.07 3.31 -12.65
N GLU A 238 6.16 3.57 -11.69
CA GLU A 238 5.17 2.59 -11.22
C GLU A 238 4.33 2.05 -12.39
N LYS A 239 3.85 2.96 -13.25
CA LYS A 239 3.08 2.61 -14.44
C LYS A 239 3.89 1.76 -15.43
N ALA A 240 5.10 2.20 -15.78
CA ALA A 240 5.95 1.48 -16.73
C ALA A 240 6.33 0.07 -16.23
N LYS A 241 6.68 -0.06 -14.94
CA LYS A 241 6.94 -1.35 -14.29
C LYS A 241 5.74 -2.30 -14.42
N ILE A 242 4.53 -1.80 -14.17
CA ILE A 242 3.30 -2.59 -14.27
C ILE A 242 3.03 -2.99 -15.72
N GLU A 243 3.16 -2.08 -16.68
CA GLU A 243 2.98 -2.37 -18.11
C GLU A 243 3.96 -3.43 -18.61
N LEU A 244 5.23 -3.39 -18.18
CA LEU A 244 6.25 -4.38 -18.54
C LEU A 244 5.99 -5.78 -17.96
N SER A 245 5.03 -5.93 -17.06
CA SER A 245 4.59 -7.26 -16.60
C SER A 245 3.85 -8.04 -17.70
N SER A 246 3.32 -7.34 -18.72
CA SER A 246 2.62 -7.95 -19.86
C SER A 246 3.24 -7.58 -21.21
N LEU A 247 3.83 -6.39 -21.35
CA LEU A 247 4.47 -5.90 -22.57
C LEU A 247 5.99 -6.15 -22.57
N ALA A 248 6.59 -6.23 -23.77
CA ALA A 248 8.05 -6.34 -23.94
C ALA A 248 8.76 -4.99 -23.81
N GLU A 249 8.04 -3.90 -24.11
CA GLU A 249 8.53 -2.53 -24.06
C GLU A 249 7.40 -1.57 -23.65
N THR A 250 7.77 -0.42 -23.08
CA THR A 250 6.86 0.71 -22.82
C THR A 250 7.59 2.05 -23.02
N THR A 251 6.85 3.09 -23.37
CA THR A 251 7.35 4.45 -23.53
C THR A 251 6.92 5.30 -22.34
N ILE A 252 7.90 5.87 -21.66
CA ILE A 252 7.70 6.85 -20.60
C ILE A 252 7.81 8.24 -21.22
N ASN A 253 6.67 8.96 -21.26
CA ASN A 253 6.60 10.31 -21.80
C ASN A 253 6.08 11.30 -20.75
N LEU A 254 6.94 12.21 -20.33
CA LEU A 254 6.66 13.28 -19.36
C LEU A 254 6.96 14.64 -20.01
N PRO A 255 5.96 15.27 -20.64
CA PRO A 255 6.14 16.57 -21.25
C PRO A 255 6.29 17.67 -20.19
N PHE A 256 7.08 18.70 -20.45
CA PHE A 256 7.31 19.81 -19.52
C PHE A 256 7.73 19.31 -18.13
N ILE A 257 8.69 18.38 -18.08
CA ILE A 257 9.14 17.78 -16.81
C ILE A 257 9.92 18.79 -15.97
N THR A 258 10.65 19.68 -16.64
CA THR A 258 11.37 20.80 -16.02
C THR A 258 11.58 21.92 -17.06
N ALA A 259 12.21 23.02 -16.66
CA ALA A 259 12.56 24.13 -17.55
C ALA A 259 13.97 24.67 -17.25
N THR A 260 14.64 25.15 -18.29
CA THR A 260 15.97 25.79 -18.24
C THR A 260 15.89 27.22 -18.79
N SER A 261 17.01 27.95 -18.80
CA SER A 261 17.11 29.24 -19.48
C SER A 261 16.75 29.17 -20.96
N ASP A 262 16.96 28.01 -21.59
CA ASP A 262 16.77 27.81 -23.02
C ASP A 262 15.34 27.33 -23.36
N GLY A 263 14.53 27.06 -22.33
CA GLY A 263 13.12 26.68 -22.47
C GLY A 263 12.73 25.42 -21.70
N PRO A 264 11.48 24.95 -21.90
CA PRO A 264 10.98 23.73 -21.27
C PRO A 264 11.69 22.48 -21.81
N LEU A 265 11.87 21.49 -20.93
CA LEU A 265 12.40 20.17 -21.28
C LEU A 265 11.32 19.10 -21.10
N HIS A 266 11.43 18.04 -21.90
CA HIS A 266 10.54 16.89 -21.92
C HIS A 266 11.37 15.63 -21.68
N LEU A 267 10.82 14.65 -20.97
CA LEU A 267 11.43 13.34 -20.87
C LEU A 267 10.64 12.36 -21.73
N GLU A 268 11.32 11.73 -22.68
CA GLU A 268 10.80 10.64 -23.49
C GLU A 268 11.84 9.52 -23.52
N LEU A 269 11.52 8.40 -22.89
CA LEU A 269 12.40 7.24 -22.76
C LEU A 269 11.63 5.96 -23.08
N THR A 270 12.29 5.00 -23.74
CA THR A 270 11.76 3.66 -23.94
C THR A 270 12.44 2.69 -22.97
N LEU A 271 11.64 1.90 -22.26
CA LEU A 271 12.11 0.88 -21.32
C LEU A 271 11.65 -0.50 -21.80
N SER A 272 12.58 -1.45 -21.89
CA SER A 272 12.29 -2.86 -22.20
C SER A 272 12.23 -3.72 -20.93
N ARG A 273 11.56 -4.88 -21.02
CA ARG A 273 11.47 -5.89 -19.94
C ARG A 273 12.84 -6.48 -19.59
#